data_AF-A0A1Q3HKV3-F1
#
_entry.id   AF-A0A1Q3HKV3-F1
#
_cell.length_a   1.000
_cell.length_b   1.000
_cell.length_c   1.000
_cell.angle_alpha   90.00
_cell.angle_beta   90.00
_cell.angle_gamma   90.00
#
_symmetry.space_group_name_H-M   'P 1'
#
loop_
_entity.id
_entity.type
_entity.pdbx_description
1 polymer ?
#
loop_
_entity_poly.entity_id
_entity_poly.type
_entity_poly.pdbx_seq_one_letter_code
_entity_poly.pdbx_strand_id
1 'polypeptide(L)'
;MSRHLTKVEEEGLGRFAQKWDRFYLSLLRAPIAEKIPAIKRFEKRSLKEMRTATGKRQVQRRITKTLLMETRSGPWRRFSPYLRRMERLGFSSMDDRLLVCGWAAQAARGSQVGLRRTAALIADFERRARIKPPHPAAREQIEFSLERAKSLIGLGSEQAPEEPKRRKKPKARGRRSVE
;
A
#
# COMPACT_ATOMS: atom_id res chain seq x y z
N MET A 1 4.66 -25.78 5.62
CA MET A 1 4.72 -26.03 7.07
C MET A 1 5.07 -24.75 7.79
N SER A 2 4.14 -24.16 8.53
CA SER A 2 4.41 -23.00 9.40
C SER A 2 5.21 -23.50 10.60
N ARG A 3 6.49 -23.12 10.70
CA ARG A 3 7.22 -23.31 11.95
C ARG A 3 6.57 -22.41 12.99
N HIS A 4 6.01 -23.00 14.04
CA HIS A 4 5.62 -22.26 15.23
C HIS A 4 6.86 -21.53 15.76
N LEU A 5 6.71 -20.23 16.02
CA LEU A 5 7.78 -19.43 16.60
C LEU A 5 8.06 -19.98 18.00
N THR A 6 9.34 -20.01 18.36
CA THR A 6 9.69 -20.30 19.75
C THR A 6 9.22 -19.14 20.65
N LYS A 7 8.87 -19.43 21.91
CA LYS A 7 8.45 -18.40 22.89
C LYS A 7 9.45 -17.23 22.97
N VAL A 8 10.75 -17.53 22.90
CA VAL A 8 11.83 -16.53 22.90
C VAL A 8 11.81 -15.63 21.65
N GLU A 9 11.47 -16.19 20.48
CA GLU A 9 11.31 -15.41 19.25
C GLU A 9 10.06 -14.51 19.31
N GLU A 10 8.95 -15.02 19.86
CA GLU A 10 7.72 -14.24 20.05
C GLU A 10 7.95 -13.06 21.00
N GLU A 11 8.61 -13.28 22.13
CA GLU A 11 8.99 -12.22 23.07
C GLU A 11 9.97 -11.22 22.44
N GLY A 12 10.91 -11.69 21.63
CA GLY A 12 11.83 -10.85 20.87
C GLY A 12 11.10 -9.95 19.87
N LEU A 13 10.17 -10.51 19.10
CA LEU A 13 9.36 -9.80 18.13
C LEU A 13 8.36 -8.84 18.79
N GLY A 14 7.79 -9.21 19.93
CA GLY A 14 6.92 -8.35 20.74
C GLY A 14 7.66 -7.11 21.25
N ARG A 15 8.86 -7.28 21.82
CA ARG A 15 9.72 -6.15 22.23
C ARG A 15 10.10 -5.28 21.05
N PHE A 16 10.43 -5.87 19.91
CA PHE A 16 10.69 -5.12 18.69
C PHE A 16 9.47 -4.32 18.24
N ALA A 17 8.27 -4.91 18.24
CA ALA A 17 7.04 -4.23 17.83
C ALA A 17 6.79 -2.98 18.68
N GLN A 18 6.91 -3.09 20.00
CA GLN A 18 6.75 -1.94 20.92
C GLN A 18 7.80 -0.85 20.68
N LYS A 19 9.08 -1.23 20.55
CA LYS A 19 10.16 -0.28 20.22
C LYS A 19 9.92 0.42 18.89
N TRP A 20 9.48 -0.35 17.89
CA TRP A 20 9.19 0.14 16.56
C TRP A 20 8.03 1.13 16.58
N ASP A 21 6.93 0.82 17.25
CA ASP A 21 5.76 1.70 17.28
C ASP A 21 6.09 3.03 17.97
N ARG A 22 6.81 3.01 19.10
CA ARG A 22 7.31 4.24 19.76
C ARG A 22 8.24 5.05 18.85
N PHE A 23 9.19 4.38 18.20
CA PHE A 23 10.12 5.00 17.27
C PHE A 23 9.40 5.63 16.08
N TYR A 24 8.47 4.91 15.46
CA TYR A 24 7.75 5.38 14.29
C TYR A 24 6.83 6.55 14.63
N LEU A 25 6.17 6.53 15.80
CA LEU A 25 5.39 7.67 16.31
C LEU A 25 6.25 8.94 16.43
N SER A 26 7.48 8.83 16.93
CA SER A 26 8.40 9.99 17.02
C SER A 26 8.78 10.56 15.65
N LEU A 27 8.64 9.78 14.58
CA LEU A 27 8.98 10.19 13.22
C LEU A 27 7.79 10.77 12.45
N LEU A 28 6.55 10.70 12.94
CA LEU A 28 5.36 11.03 12.14
C LEU A 28 5.43 12.41 11.47
N ARG A 29 5.93 13.41 12.22
CA ARG A 29 6.06 14.80 11.77
C ARG A 29 7.36 15.11 11.03
N ALA A 30 8.31 14.18 10.99
CA ALA A 30 9.58 14.39 10.31
C ALA A 30 9.42 14.37 8.78
N PRO A 31 10.23 15.12 8.03
CA PRO A 31 10.23 15.05 6.57
C PRO A 31 10.74 13.69 6.08
N ILE A 32 10.32 13.27 4.88
CA ILE A 32 10.71 11.97 4.28
C ILE A 32 12.23 11.81 4.21
N ALA A 33 12.96 12.91 3.93
CA ALA A 33 14.41 12.93 3.86
C ALA A 33 15.09 12.50 5.17
N GLU A 34 14.44 12.74 6.32
CA GLU A 34 14.92 12.33 7.64
C GLU A 34 14.36 10.96 8.06
N LYS A 35 13.09 10.71 7.75
CA LYS A 35 12.42 9.43 8.07
C LYS A 35 13.16 8.24 7.49
N ILE A 36 13.51 8.28 6.20
CA ILE A 36 14.09 7.11 5.51
C ILE A 36 15.46 6.70 6.12
N PRO A 37 16.43 7.62 6.31
CA PRO A 37 17.66 7.28 7.02
C PRO A 37 17.42 6.80 8.44
N ALA A 38 16.52 7.43 9.20
CA ALA A 38 16.21 7.03 10.57
C ALA A 38 15.67 5.60 10.64
N ILE A 39 14.71 5.25 9.76
CA ILE A 39 14.14 3.90 9.65
C ILE A 39 15.23 2.87 9.31
N LYS A 40 16.14 3.18 8.39
CA LYS A 40 17.26 2.29 8.04
C LYS A 40 18.24 2.09 9.19
N ARG A 41 18.54 3.14 9.96
CA ARG A 41 19.39 3.03 11.16
C ARG A 41 18.71 2.19 12.24
N PHE A 42 17.41 2.38 12.44
CA PHE A 42 16.62 1.55 13.35
C PHE A 42 16.68 0.08 12.94
N GLU A 43 16.42 -0.23 11.67
CA GLU A 43 16.51 -1.59 11.15
C GLU A 43 17.88 -2.23 11.43
N LYS A 44 18.98 -1.53 11.13
CA LYS A 44 20.33 -2.05 11.39
C LYS A 44 20.53 -2.41 12.86
N ARG A 45 20.01 -1.62 13.80
CA ARG A 45 20.06 -1.92 15.24
C ARG A 45 19.19 -3.12 15.59
N SER A 46 17.94 -3.15 15.13
CA SER A 46 17.02 -4.26 15.40
C SER A 46 17.52 -5.60 14.86
N LEU A 47 18.18 -5.61 13.69
CA LEU A 47 18.74 -6.84 13.13
C LEU A 47 19.93 -7.39 13.93
N LYS A 48 20.63 -6.55 14.71
CA LYS A 48 21.66 -7.01 15.65
C LYS A 48 21.05 -7.64 16.90
N GLU A 49 19.91 -7.13 17.36
CA GLU A 49 19.19 -7.68 18.52
C GLU A 49 18.52 -9.03 18.22
N MET A 50 18.12 -9.25 16.96
CA MET A 50 17.47 -10.49 16.54
C MET A 50 18.48 -11.64 16.38
N ARG A 51 18.26 -12.72 17.12
CA ARG A 51 19.13 -13.92 17.07
C ARG A 51 18.81 -14.81 15.88
N THR A 52 17.53 -14.96 15.52
CA THR A 52 17.11 -15.96 14.52
C THR A 52 16.92 -15.35 13.14
N ALA A 53 17.17 -16.17 12.10
CA ALA A 53 16.96 -15.76 10.71
C ALA A 53 15.48 -15.44 10.42
N THR A 54 14.55 -16.20 11.02
CA THR A 54 13.11 -15.95 10.92
C THR A 54 12.73 -14.61 11.52
N GLY A 55 13.20 -14.31 12.74
CA GLY A 55 12.97 -13.02 13.40
C GLY A 55 13.54 -11.85 12.59
N LYS A 56 14.77 -11.99 12.09
CA LYS A 56 15.39 -11.00 11.18
C LYS A 56 14.53 -10.76 9.95
N ARG A 57 14.03 -11.82 9.30
CA ARG A 57 13.17 -11.70 8.11
C ARG A 57 11.85 -10.97 8.43
N GLN A 58 11.23 -11.24 9.58
CA GLN A 58 10.02 -10.53 9.99
C GLN A 58 10.26 -9.05 10.25
N VAL A 59 11.35 -8.70 10.94
CA VAL A 59 11.79 -7.30 11.12
C VAL A 59 11.97 -6.63 9.76
N GLN A 60 12.72 -7.25 8.85
CA GLN A 60 12.96 -6.70 7.51
C GLN A 60 11.66 -6.49 6.73
N ARG A 61 10.70 -7.42 6.82
CA ARG A 61 9.37 -7.26 6.19
C ARG A 61 8.63 -6.06 6.75
N ARG A 62 8.51 -5.93 8.09
CA ARG A 62 7.81 -4.80 8.73
C ARG A 62 8.45 -3.47 8.35
N ILE A 63 9.78 -3.37 8.44
CA ILE A 63 10.50 -2.16 8.04
C ILE A 63 10.32 -1.85 6.56
N THR A 64 10.46 -2.86 5.69
CA THR A 64 10.31 -2.65 4.23
C THR A 64 8.90 -2.21 3.88
N LYS A 65 7.87 -2.74 4.55
CA LYS A 65 6.48 -2.28 4.42
C LYS A 65 6.35 -0.79 4.74
N THR A 66 6.94 -0.33 5.83
CA THR A 66 6.93 1.09 6.18
C THR A 66 7.69 1.94 5.16
N LEU A 67 8.86 1.50 4.68
CA LEU A 67 9.61 2.22 3.65
C LEU A 67 8.79 2.36 2.35
N LEU A 68 8.04 1.32 1.96
CA LEU A 68 7.12 1.40 0.82
C LEU A 68 6.01 2.42 1.06
N MET A 69 5.39 2.40 2.24
CA MET A 69 4.35 3.35 2.61
C MET A 69 4.86 4.80 2.57
N GLU A 70 6.04 5.08 3.14
CA GLU A 70 6.62 6.44 3.15
C GLU A 70 7.02 6.92 1.75
N THR A 71 7.37 6.00 0.84
CA THR A 71 7.82 6.36 -0.51
C THR A 71 6.73 6.29 -1.57
N ARG A 72 5.49 5.93 -1.21
CA ARG A 72 4.37 5.75 -2.15
C ARG A 72 3.99 7.01 -2.93
N SER A 73 4.21 8.19 -2.35
CA SER A 73 3.91 9.48 -2.99
C SER A 73 5.10 10.06 -3.75
N GLY A 74 6.25 9.39 -3.71
CA GLY A 74 7.47 9.80 -4.38
C GLY A 74 7.64 9.18 -5.76
N PRO A 75 8.73 9.52 -6.46
CA PRO A 75 9.03 8.97 -7.78
C PRO A 75 9.30 7.46 -7.70
N TRP A 76 8.87 6.72 -8.74
CA TRP A 76 9.09 5.28 -8.87
C TRP A 76 10.54 4.83 -8.60
N ARG A 77 11.54 5.63 -9.00
CA ARG A 77 12.97 5.33 -8.77
C ARG A 77 13.32 5.20 -7.28
N ARG A 78 12.65 5.94 -6.39
CA ARG A 78 12.85 5.85 -4.93
C ARG A 78 12.02 4.74 -4.29
N PHE A 79 10.89 4.38 -4.89
CA PHE A 79 10.00 3.32 -4.40
C PHE A 79 10.47 1.90 -4.79
N SER A 80 10.84 1.72 -6.07
CA SER A 80 11.12 0.40 -6.66
C SER A 80 12.21 -0.43 -5.96
N PRO A 81 13.28 0.13 -5.35
CA PRO A 81 14.25 -0.68 -4.61
C PRO A 81 13.62 -1.38 -3.40
N TYR A 82 12.68 -0.73 -2.72
CA TYR A 82 11.97 -1.31 -1.58
C TYR A 82 10.94 -2.33 -2.03
N LEU A 83 10.32 -2.15 -3.20
CA LEU A 83 9.41 -3.13 -3.78
C LEU A 83 10.15 -4.44 -4.08
N ARG A 84 11.29 -4.35 -4.80
CA ARG A 84 12.15 -5.52 -5.07
C ARG A 84 12.64 -6.19 -3.79
N ARG A 85 12.88 -5.42 -2.73
CA ARG A 85 13.22 -5.97 -1.42
C ARG A 85 12.04 -6.74 -0.81
N MET A 86 10.84 -6.18 -0.85
CA MET A 86 9.63 -6.84 -0.33
C MET A 86 9.33 -8.15 -1.09
N GLU A 87 9.42 -8.14 -2.42
CA GLU A 87 9.21 -9.34 -3.24
C GLU A 87 10.18 -10.46 -2.89
N ARG A 88 11.47 -10.15 -2.67
CA ARG A 88 12.47 -11.13 -2.21
C ARG A 88 12.21 -11.63 -0.80
N LEU A 89 11.81 -10.75 0.12
CA LEU A 89 11.45 -11.14 1.48
C LEU A 89 10.16 -11.95 1.51
N GLY A 90 9.30 -11.82 0.50
CA GLY A 90 7.96 -12.37 0.44
C GLY A 90 6.99 -11.60 1.34
N PHE A 91 5.72 -11.58 0.94
CA PHE A 91 4.63 -10.99 1.71
C PHE A 91 4.24 -11.91 2.89
N SER A 92 3.89 -11.33 4.04
CA SER A 92 3.40 -12.08 5.20
C SER A 92 1.93 -12.50 5.05
N SER A 93 1.12 -11.71 4.35
CA SER A 93 -0.31 -11.96 4.13
C SER A 93 -0.76 -11.48 2.73
N MET A 94 -1.99 -11.85 2.35
CA MET A 94 -2.63 -11.29 1.16
C MET A 94 -2.90 -9.79 1.33
N ASP A 95 -3.28 -9.33 2.53
CA ASP A 95 -3.51 -7.90 2.79
C ASP A 95 -2.25 -7.05 2.57
N ASP A 96 -1.09 -7.56 2.98
CA ASP A 96 0.19 -6.91 2.73
C ASP A 96 0.46 -6.77 1.23
N ARG A 97 0.13 -7.80 0.44
CA ARG A 97 0.25 -7.76 -1.01
C ARG A 97 -0.73 -6.75 -1.63
N LEU A 98 -1.97 -6.70 -1.15
CA LEU A 98 -2.98 -5.74 -1.61
C LEU A 98 -2.55 -4.29 -1.35
N LEU A 99 -2.09 -4.00 -0.12
CA LEU A 99 -1.58 -2.67 0.25
C LEU A 99 -0.43 -2.23 -0.66
N VAL A 100 0.49 -3.15 -0.95
CA VAL A 100 1.63 -2.87 -1.85
C VAL A 100 1.18 -2.61 -3.28
N CYS A 101 0.10 -3.23 -3.77
CA CYS A 101 -0.48 -2.89 -5.07
C CYS A 101 -0.93 -1.42 -5.10
N GLY A 102 -1.66 -0.97 -4.07
CA GLY A 102 -2.11 0.41 -3.95
C GLY A 102 -0.94 1.41 -3.84
N TRP A 103 0.09 1.11 -3.06
CA TRP A 103 1.27 1.97 -2.95
C TRP A 103 2.10 2.01 -4.22
N ALA A 104 2.24 0.87 -4.92
CA ALA A 104 2.91 0.81 -6.20
C ALA A 104 2.16 1.62 -7.27
N ALA A 105 0.83 1.57 -7.28
CA ALA A 105 0.00 2.37 -8.17
C ALA A 105 0.21 3.88 -7.96
N GLN A 106 0.28 4.33 -6.70
CA GLN A 106 0.57 5.74 -6.38
C GLN A 106 1.96 6.16 -6.84
N ALA A 107 2.98 5.34 -6.59
CA ALA A 107 4.36 5.64 -6.96
C ALA A 107 4.64 5.51 -8.47
N ALA A 108 3.77 4.80 -9.20
CA ALA A 108 3.90 4.56 -10.63
C ALA A 108 3.47 5.75 -11.50
N ARG A 109 2.81 6.76 -10.92
CA ARG A 109 2.39 7.98 -11.65
C ARG A 109 3.58 8.60 -12.39
N GLY A 110 3.43 8.79 -13.70
CA GLY A 110 4.48 9.33 -14.56
C GLY A 110 5.66 8.38 -14.88
N SER A 111 5.56 7.08 -14.54
CA SER A 111 6.61 6.09 -14.80
C SER A 111 6.05 4.89 -15.56
N GLN A 112 6.34 4.77 -16.86
CA GLN A 112 5.89 3.65 -17.69
C GLN A 112 6.34 2.28 -17.14
N VAL A 113 7.58 2.20 -16.65
CA VAL A 113 8.09 0.99 -15.98
C VAL A 113 7.32 0.70 -14.71
N GLY A 114 6.95 1.74 -13.95
CA GLY A 114 6.12 1.62 -12.75
C GLY A 114 4.73 1.11 -13.06
N LEU A 115 4.07 1.67 -14.08
CA LEU A 115 2.73 1.26 -14.51
C LEU A 115 2.70 -0.22 -14.88
N ARG A 116 3.63 -0.67 -15.73
CA ARG A 116 3.76 -2.09 -16.11
C ARG A 116 4.00 -2.99 -14.91
N ARG A 117 4.85 -2.56 -13.97
CA ARG A 117 5.15 -3.38 -12.78
C ARG A 117 3.96 -3.45 -11.83
N THR A 118 3.23 -2.36 -11.64
CA THR A 118 2.01 -2.34 -10.83
C THR A 118 0.92 -3.21 -11.45
N ALA A 119 0.73 -3.16 -12.78
CA ALA A 119 -0.21 -4.05 -13.47
C ALA A 119 0.11 -5.53 -13.21
N ALA A 120 1.40 -5.90 -13.27
CA ALA A 120 1.84 -7.27 -12.95
C ALA A 120 1.59 -7.67 -11.48
N LEU A 121 1.75 -6.74 -10.52
CA LEU A 121 1.44 -6.98 -9.11
C LEU A 121 -0.06 -7.22 -8.89
N ILE A 122 -0.91 -6.42 -9.53
CA ILE A 122 -2.37 -6.56 -9.47
C ILE A 122 -2.79 -7.91 -10.05
N ALA A 123 -2.27 -8.27 -11.23
CA ALA A 123 -2.58 -9.56 -11.86
C ALA A 123 -2.11 -10.75 -11.00
N ASP A 124 -0.93 -10.69 -10.36
CA ASP A 124 -0.49 -11.72 -9.41
C ASP A 124 -1.41 -11.82 -8.20
N PHE A 125 -1.86 -10.67 -7.65
CA PHE A 125 -2.80 -10.65 -6.55
C PHE A 125 -4.14 -11.29 -6.93
N GLU A 126 -4.74 -10.88 -8.05
CA GLU A 126 -6.03 -11.41 -8.53
C GLU A 126 -5.96 -12.92 -8.78
N ARG A 127 -4.90 -13.40 -9.45
CA ARG A 127 -4.68 -14.83 -9.66
C ARG A 127 -4.64 -15.60 -8.35
N ARG A 128 -3.96 -15.07 -7.33
CA ARG A 128 -3.88 -15.73 -6.02
C ARG A 128 -5.18 -15.66 -5.24
N ALA A 129 -5.91 -14.55 -5.36
CA ALA A 129 -7.23 -14.40 -4.76
C ALA A 129 -8.25 -15.36 -5.39
N ARG A 130 -8.10 -15.74 -6.67
CA ARG A 130 -8.92 -16.82 -7.27
C ARG A 130 -8.61 -18.19 -6.68
N ILE A 131 -7.34 -18.49 -6.43
CA ILE A 131 -6.90 -19.78 -5.85
C ILE A 131 -7.30 -19.89 -4.38
N LYS A 132 -7.13 -18.80 -3.63
CA LYS A 132 -7.54 -18.70 -2.23
C LYS A 132 -8.47 -17.49 -2.07
N PRO A 133 -9.78 -17.67 -2.29
CA PRO A 133 -10.76 -16.62 -2.16
C PRO A 133 -10.66 -15.91 -0.82
N PRO A 134 -10.73 -14.58 -0.78
CA PRO A 134 -10.83 -13.87 0.48
C PRO A 134 -12.14 -14.22 1.17
N HIS A 135 -12.17 -13.99 2.48
CA HIS A 135 -13.39 -14.13 3.26
C HIS A 135 -14.51 -13.24 2.68
N PRO A 136 -15.77 -13.69 2.62
CA PRO A 136 -16.86 -12.92 2.01
C PRO A 136 -16.97 -11.48 2.53
N ALA A 137 -16.85 -11.29 3.85
CA ALA A 137 -16.88 -9.97 4.49
C ALA A 137 -15.74 -9.02 4.06
N ALA A 138 -14.64 -9.52 3.52
CA ALA A 138 -13.50 -8.71 3.06
C ALA A 138 -13.52 -8.48 1.54
N ARG A 139 -14.42 -9.15 0.80
CA ARG A 139 -14.40 -9.17 -0.67
C ARG A 139 -14.63 -7.79 -1.26
N GLU A 140 -15.66 -7.08 -0.81
CA GLU A 140 -15.99 -5.73 -1.28
C GLU A 140 -14.83 -4.75 -1.04
N GLN A 141 -14.22 -4.80 0.14
CA GLN A 141 -13.08 -3.95 0.47
C GLN A 141 -11.85 -4.24 -0.40
N ILE A 142 -11.61 -5.52 -0.73
CA ILE A 142 -10.51 -5.93 -1.60
C ILE A 142 -10.77 -5.46 -3.03
N GLU A 143 -11.97 -5.68 -3.55
CA GLU A 143 -12.39 -5.22 -4.88
C GLU A 143 -12.28 -3.70 -5.00
N PHE A 144 -12.80 -2.95 -4.03
CA PHE A 144 -12.65 -1.49 -3.97
C PHE A 144 -11.18 -1.05 -3.99
N SER A 145 -10.33 -1.72 -3.22
CA SER A 145 -8.90 -1.39 -3.14
C SER A 145 -8.16 -1.68 -4.45
N LEU A 146 -8.53 -2.76 -5.14
CA LEU A 146 -7.97 -3.11 -6.46
C LEU A 146 -8.44 -2.15 -7.54
N GLU A 147 -9.72 -1.81 -7.59
CA GLU A 147 -10.24 -0.86 -8.57
C GLU A 147 -9.61 0.52 -8.40
N ARG A 148 -9.42 0.96 -7.16
CA ARG A 148 -8.65 2.17 -6.87
C ARG A 148 -7.20 2.08 -7.34
N ALA A 149 -6.54 0.92 -7.21
CA ALA A 149 -5.18 0.75 -7.69
C ALA A 149 -5.10 0.73 -9.22
N LYS A 150 -6.08 0.10 -9.88
CA LYS A 150 -6.19 0.05 -11.35
C LYS A 150 -6.45 1.42 -11.96
N SER A 151 -7.37 2.19 -11.39
CA SER A 151 -7.68 3.54 -11.89
C SER A 151 -6.45 4.47 -11.84
N LEU A 152 -5.63 4.35 -10.80
CA LEU A 152 -4.37 5.09 -10.66
C LEU A 152 -3.34 4.80 -11.76
N ILE A 153 -3.45 3.65 -12.44
CA ILE A 153 -2.53 3.24 -13.51
C ILE A 153 -3.20 3.16 -14.88
N GLY A 154 -4.44 3.67 -15.01
CA GLY A 154 -5.19 3.66 -16.27
C GLY A 154 -5.74 2.29 -16.69
N LEU A 155 -5.90 1.36 -15.74
CA LEU A 155 -6.52 0.03 -15.96
C LEU A 155 -7.91 -0.09 -15.31
N GLY A 156 -8.40 0.95 -14.66
CA GLY A 156 -9.75 0.95 -14.08
C GLY A 156 -10.79 1.01 -15.18
N SER A 157 -11.99 0.45 -14.93
CA SER A 157 -13.13 0.79 -15.77
C SER A 157 -13.38 2.29 -15.65
N GLU A 158 -13.44 2.98 -16.79
CA GLU A 158 -13.93 4.36 -16.82
C GLU A 158 -15.37 4.35 -16.31
N GLN A 159 -15.58 4.62 -15.02
CA GLN A 159 -16.77 5.39 -14.67
C GLN A 159 -16.49 6.78 -15.23
N ALA A 160 -17.10 7.02 -16.40
CA ALA A 160 -17.18 8.31 -17.05
C ALA A 160 -17.39 9.42 -16.01
N PRO A 161 -16.77 10.60 -16.19
CA PRO A 161 -17.08 11.74 -15.33
C PRO A 161 -18.60 11.94 -15.39
N GLU A 162 -19.27 11.92 -14.23
CA GLU A 162 -20.65 12.37 -14.13
C GLU A 162 -20.72 13.73 -14.82
N GLU A 163 -21.37 13.78 -15.99
CA GLU A 163 -21.65 15.03 -16.65
C GLU A 163 -22.37 15.94 -15.65
N PRO A 164 -21.94 17.21 -15.50
CA PRO A 164 -22.62 18.13 -14.61
C PRO A 164 -24.07 18.27 -15.12
N LYS A 165 -25.02 17.74 -14.33
CA LYS A 165 -26.46 17.83 -14.56
C LYS A 165 -26.79 19.28 -14.96
N ARG A 166 -27.08 19.48 -16.25
CA ARG A 166 -27.53 20.77 -16.79
C ARG A 166 -28.71 21.24 -15.96
N ARG A 167 -28.51 22.31 -15.18
CA ARG A 167 -29.57 23.00 -14.45
C ARG A 167 -30.66 23.39 -15.45
N LYS A 168 -31.84 22.78 -15.35
CA LYS A 168 -33.03 23.22 -16.09
C LYS A 168 -33.31 24.67 -15.68
N LYS A 169 -33.16 25.61 -16.62
CA LYS A 169 -33.56 27.01 -16.43
C LYS A 169 -35.05 27.05 -16.04
N PRO A 170 -35.45 27.87 -15.05
CA PRO A 170 -36.86 28.07 -14.75
C PRO A 170 -37.54 28.74 -15.95
N LYS A 171 -38.67 28.16 -16.37
CA LYS A 171 -39.59 28.77 -17.35
C LYS A 171 -40.15 30.06 -16.73
N ALA A 172 -39.70 31.21 -17.22
CA ALA A 172 -40.38 32.48 -16.98
C ALA A 172 -41.77 32.41 -17.61
N ARG A 173 -42.82 32.42 -16.77
CA ARG A 173 -44.21 32.55 -17.18
C ARG A 173 -44.70 33.87 -16.60
N GLY A 174 -44.92 34.87 -17.43
CA GLY A 174 -45.48 36.14 -16.99
C GLY A 174 -45.24 37.27 -17.96
N ARG A 175 -46.17 37.44 -18.90
CA ARG A 175 -46.72 38.73 -19.36
C ARG A 175 -47.77 38.43 -20.44
N ARG A 176 -49.03 38.38 -20.04
CA ARG A 176 -50.14 38.78 -20.90
C ARG A 176 -50.43 40.23 -20.54
N SER A 177 -50.05 41.13 -21.44
CA SER A 177 -50.62 42.46 -21.58
C SER A 177 -51.60 42.36 -22.73
N VAL A 178 -52.87 42.68 -22.52
CA VAL A 178 -53.87 43.27 -23.45
C VAL A 178 -55.03 43.68 -22.52
N GLU A 179 -55.10 44.96 -22.17
CA GLU A 179 -56.17 45.93 -22.55
C GLU A 179 -57.53 45.65 -21.89
#